data_AF-A0A7W2LTY1-F1
#
_entry.id   AF-A0A7W2LTY1-F1
#
_cell.length_a   1.000
_cell.length_b   1.000
_cell.length_c   1.000
_cell.angle_alpha   90.00
_cell.angle_beta   90.00
_cell.angle_gamma   90.00
#
_symmetry.space_group_name_H-M   'P 1'
#
loop_
_entity.id
_entity.type
_entity.pdbx_description
1 polymer ?
#
loop_
_entity_poly.entity_id
_entity_poly.type
_entity_poly.pdbx_seq_one_letter_code
_entity_poly.pdbx_strand_id
1 'polypeptide(L)'
;MPFITEIKTFAALGSGVIGSGWVARALAHGLDVIAWDPAPGAEPALRKRIANAWPALEKQGLAPGASQARLKFVATIEECVRGADFIQESAPERLDLKLDLHAKISAAAKPEAIIGSSTSGLLPSEFYESATHPERCVVGHPFNPVYLLPLVEIVGGKRTAPEAIEAAKVIYTALGMRPLHVRKEVPGFIADRLLEALWREALHLVNDGVATTGEIDDAIRFGAGLRWSFMGTFLTYTLAGGDAGMRHFMSQFGPALKLPWTYLPAPELTDKLIDDVVDGTSAQLGERSIAALERYRDDTLLAVLEAVKSSKQTHGMSFGE
;
A
#
# COMPACT_ATOMS: atom_id res chain seq x y z
N MET A 1 22.76 -12.59 13.77
CA MET A 1 23.55 -11.69 12.90
C MET A 1 22.69 -10.47 12.62
N PRO A 2 23.24 -9.24 12.51
CA PRO A 2 22.41 -8.08 12.19
C PRO A 2 21.81 -8.25 10.79
N PHE A 3 20.53 -7.90 10.64
CA PHE A 3 19.86 -7.88 9.34
C PHE A 3 20.47 -6.79 8.45
N ILE A 4 20.43 -7.00 7.13
CA ILE A 4 20.90 -6.00 6.16
C ILE A 4 19.92 -4.82 6.17
N THR A 5 20.41 -3.60 6.41
CA THR A 5 19.59 -2.37 6.38
C THR A 5 20.01 -1.39 5.29
N GLU A 6 21.28 -1.45 4.87
CA GLU A 6 21.77 -0.72 3.70
C GLU A 6 21.67 -1.63 2.47
N ILE A 7 20.68 -1.38 1.63
CA ILE A 7 20.38 -2.24 0.49
C ILE A 7 20.97 -1.67 -0.80
N LYS A 8 21.52 -2.55 -1.64
CA LYS A 8 21.96 -2.23 -3.01
C LYS A 8 21.15 -2.98 -4.05
N THR A 9 20.80 -4.23 -3.73
CA THR A 9 20.00 -5.11 -4.60
C THR A 9 18.63 -5.40 -4.00
N PHE A 10 17.57 -5.02 -4.72
CA PHE A 10 16.17 -5.27 -4.38
C PHE A 10 15.62 -6.40 -5.24
N ALA A 11 15.06 -7.45 -4.63
CA ALA A 11 14.34 -8.49 -5.34
C ALA A 11 12.82 -8.24 -5.31
N ALA A 12 12.17 -8.29 -6.46
CA ALA A 12 10.73 -8.13 -6.61
C ALA A 12 10.10 -9.41 -7.18
N LEU A 13 9.19 -10.05 -6.44
CA LEU A 13 8.45 -11.22 -6.90
C LEU A 13 7.00 -10.86 -7.17
N GLY A 14 6.56 -11.02 -8.42
CA GLY A 14 5.28 -10.52 -8.91
C GLY A 14 5.41 -9.10 -9.48
N SER A 15 4.93 -8.92 -10.71
CA SER A 15 5.12 -7.71 -11.53
C SER A 15 3.79 -7.03 -11.91
N GLY A 16 2.72 -7.36 -11.16
CA GLY A 16 1.42 -6.72 -11.25
C GLY A 16 1.44 -5.25 -10.78
N VAL A 17 0.27 -4.69 -10.47
CA VAL A 17 0.13 -3.27 -10.10
C VAL A 17 1.06 -2.90 -8.93
N ILE A 18 0.97 -3.61 -7.80
CA ILE A 18 1.78 -3.34 -6.61
C ILE A 18 3.26 -3.61 -6.85
N GLY A 19 3.60 -4.78 -7.39
CA GLY A 19 4.99 -5.17 -7.64
C GLY A 19 5.71 -4.21 -8.60
N SER A 20 5.04 -3.77 -9.66
CA SER A 20 5.61 -2.77 -10.59
C SER A 20 5.86 -1.41 -9.91
N GLY A 21 5.03 -1.02 -8.94
CA GLY A 21 5.24 0.19 -8.16
C GLY A 21 6.42 0.08 -7.20
N TRP A 22 6.64 -1.07 -6.57
CA TRP A 22 7.87 -1.33 -5.80
C TRP A 22 9.12 -1.28 -6.68
N VAL A 23 9.08 -1.93 -7.85
CA VAL A 23 10.19 -1.90 -8.80
C VAL A 23 10.50 -0.47 -9.23
N ALA A 24 9.48 0.31 -9.62
CA ALA A 24 9.66 1.71 -10.02
C ALA A 24 10.26 2.56 -8.89
N ARG A 25 9.77 2.40 -7.65
CA ARG A 25 10.32 3.09 -6.47
C ARG A 25 11.77 2.70 -6.21
N ALA A 26 12.09 1.41 -6.18
CA ALA A 26 13.45 0.94 -5.93
C ALA A 26 14.45 1.46 -6.99
N LEU A 27 14.06 1.46 -8.28
CA LEU A 27 14.88 2.02 -9.37
C LEU A 27 15.07 3.53 -9.22
N ALA A 28 14.02 4.27 -8.82
CA ALA A 28 14.09 5.71 -8.57
C ALA A 28 14.99 6.06 -7.37
N HIS A 29 15.15 5.14 -6.43
CA HIS A 29 16.08 5.23 -5.31
C HIS A 29 17.50 4.72 -5.64
N GLY A 30 17.80 4.45 -6.92
CA GLY A 30 19.15 4.11 -7.37
C GLY A 30 19.57 2.65 -7.14
N LEU A 31 18.63 1.77 -6.79
CA LEU A 31 18.90 0.37 -6.51
C LEU A 31 18.97 -0.48 -7.79
N ASP A 32 19.74 -1.56 -7.72
CA ASP A 32 19.66 -2.64 -8.70
C ASP A 32 18.44 -3.50 -8.38
N VAL A 33 17.56 -3.71 -9.36
CA VAL A 33 16.33 -4.47 -9.16
C VAL A 33 16.36 -5.75 -9.97
N ILE A 34 16.16 -6.87 -9.29
CA ILE A 34 15.97 -8.18 -9.92
C ILE A 34 14.50 -8.57 -9.75
N ALA A 35 13.80 -8.77 -10.86
CA ALA A 35 12.38 -9.08 -10.86
C ALA A 35 12.10 -10.47 -11.43
N TRP A 36 11.09 -11.14 -10.86
CA TRP A 36 10.57 -12.40 -11.35
C TRP A 36 9.04 -12.40 -11.32
N ASP A 37 8.43 -13.00 -12.34
CA ASP A 37 6.99 -13.24 -12.42
C ASP A 37 6.76 -14.45 -13.35
N PRO A 38 5.89 -15.41 -12.97
CA PRO A 38 5.67 -16.61 -13.79
C PRO A 38 4.80 -16.35 -15.03
N ALA A 39 4.12 -15.21 -15.11
CA ALA A 39 3.17 -14.95 -16.18
C ALA A 39 3.87 -14.71 -17.53
N PRO A 40 3.37 -15.30 -18.64
CA PRO A 40 3.84 -14.98 -19.97
C PRO A 40 3.71 -13.49 -20.27
N GLY A 41 4.76 -12.87 -20.81
CA GLY A 41 4.76 -11.44 -21.15
C GLY A 41 4.88 -10.49 -19.95
N ALA A 42 5.18 -11.00 -18.75
CA ALA A 42 5.33 -10.19 -17.55
C ALA A 42 6.43 -9.12 -17.67
N GLU A 43 7.60 -9.44 -18.24
CA GLU A 43 8.69 -8.47 -18.38
C GLU A 43 8.31 -7.26 -19.25
N PRO A 44 7.81 -7.41 -20.51
CA PRO A 44 7.33 -6.28 -21.28
C PRO A 44 6.25 -5.46 -20.56
N ALA A 45 5.33 -6.12 -19.86
CA ALA A 45 4.27 -5.44 -19.10
C ALA A 45 4.82 -4.63 -17.92
N LEU A 46 5.79 -5.19 -17.18
CA LEU A 46 6.50 -4.51 -16.10
C LEU A 46 7.21 -3.25 -16.61
N ARG A 47 7.99 -3.38 -17.69
CA ARG A 47 8.71 -2.25 -18.30
C ARG A 47 7.75 -1.15 -18.75
N LYS A 48 6.59 -1.50 -19.32
CA LYS A 48 5.55 -0.54 -19.70
C LYS A 48 4.97 0.21 -18.49
N ARG A 49 4.69 -0.49 -17.38
CA ARG A 49 4.18 0.13 -16.15
C ARG A 49 5.20 1.08 -15.52
N ILE A 50 6.47 0.68 -15.47
CA ILE A 50 7.56 1.54 -14.99
C ILE A 50 7.67 2.80 -15.86
N ALA A 51 7.64 2.65 -17.19
CA ALA A 51 7.70 3.79 -18.09
C ALA A 51 6.52 4.78 -17.91
N ASN A 52 5.32 4.28 -17.56
CA ASN A 52 4.16 5.14 -17.26
C ASN A 52 4.31 5.88 -15.92
N ALA A 53 4.90 5.23 -14.90
CA ALA A 53 5.12 5.82 -13.57
C ALA A 53 6.33 6.78 -13.52
N TRP A 54 7.31 6.59 -14.40
CA TRP A 54 8.60 7.29 -14.36
C TRP A 54 8.50 8.82 -14.39
N PRO A 55 7.64 9.46 -15.22
CA PRO A 55 7.51 10.92 -15.22
C PRO A 55 7.09 11.50 -13.87
N ALA A 56 6.27 10.79 -13.09
CA ALA A 56 5.87 11.23 -11.75
C ALA A 56 7.05 11.13 -10.76
N LEU A 57 7.86 10.07 -10.87
CA LEU A 57 9.09 9.90 -10.08
C LEU A 57 10.16 10.94 -10.43
N GLU A 58 10.29 11.33 -11.69
CA GLU A 58 11.16 12.42 -12.11
C GLU A 58 10.75 13.76 -11.48
N LYS A 59 9.45 14.05 -11.44
CA LYS A 59 8.91 15.25 -10.77
C LYS A 59 9.14 15.21 -9.25
N GLN A 60 9.05 14.04 -8.63
CA GLN A 60 9.31 13.87 -7.20
C GLN A 60 10.80 14.02 -6.85
N GLY A 61 11.68 13.70 -7.81
CA GLY A 61 13.14 13.74 -7.68
C GLY A 61 13.73 12.34 -7.61
N LEU A 62 14.68 12.07 -8.49
CA LEU A 62 15.39 10.79 -8.56
C LEU A 62 16.68 10.80 -7.73
N ALA A 63 17.02 9.67 -7.12
CA ALA A 63 18.31 9.49 -6.47
C ALA A 63 19.47 9.44 -7.49
N PRO A 64 20.71 9.76 -7.09
CA PRO A 64 21.87 9.61 -7.96
C PRO A 64 21.99 8.20 -8.53
N GLY A 65 22.14 8.09 -9.84
CA GLY A 65 22.28 6.80 -10.53
C GLY A 65 20.98 6.02 -10.71
N ALA A 66 19.82 6.58 -10.36
CA ALA A 66 18.51 6.03 -10.68
C ALA A 66 18.35 5.83 -12.19
N SER A 67 17.91 4.65 -12.60
CA SER A 67 17.72 4.32 -14.02
C SER A 67 16.84 3.10 -14.18
N GLN A 68 15.92 3.14 -15.14
CA GLN A 68 15.12 1.98 -15.54
C GLN A 68 15.99 0.82 -16.09
N ALA A 69 17.21 1.11 -16.56
CA ALA A 69 18.15 0.12 -17.07
C ALA A 69 18.74 -0.80 -15.98
N ARG A 70 18.60 -0.43 -14.69
CA ARG A 70 19.00 -1.25 -13.55
C ARG A 70 18.03 -2.40 -13.25
N LEU A 71 16.97 -2.55 -14.04
CA LEU A 71 16.04 -3.68 -13.97
C LEU A 71 16.57 -4.88 -14.75
N LYS A 72 16.85 -5.97 -14.03
CA LYS A 72 17.07 -7.31 -14.58
C LYS A 72 15.84 -8.18 -14.33
N PHE A 73 15.31 -8.81 -15.37
CA PHE A 73 14.27 -9.81 -15.25
C PHE A 73 14.89 -11.22 -15.33
N VAL A 74 14.45 -12.14 -14.48
CA VAL A 74 15.04 -13.49 -14.37
C VAL A 74 13.98 -14.58 -14.49
N ALA A 75 14.41 -15.82 -14.76
CA ALA A 75 13.50 -16.92 -15.06
C ALA A 75 13.04 -17.66 -13.80
N THR A 76 13.81 -17.60 -12.71
CA THR A 76 13.55 -18.39 -11.50
C THR A 76 13.53 -17.53 -10.22
N ILE A 77 12.84 -18.03 -9.20
CA ILE A 77 12.80 -17.41 -7.86
C ILE A 77 14.21 -17.35 -7.27
N GLU A 78 14.98 -18.42 -7.43
CA GLU A 78 16.33 -18.57 -6.88
C GLU A 78 17.31 -17.55 -7.49
N GLU A 79 17.24 -17.32 -8.80
CA GLU A 79 18.01 -16.26 -9.47
C GLU A 79 17.60 -14.86 -8.97
N CYS A 80 16.33 -14.69 -8.61
CA CYS A 80 15.79 -13.41 -8.14
C CYS A 80 16.32 -13.05 -6.74
N VAL A 81 16.38 -14.02 -5.83
CA VAL A 81 16.55 -13.73 -4.39
C VAL A 81 17.95 -14.02 -3.84
N ARG A 82 18.73 -14.91 -4.48
CA ARG A 82 20.02 -15.39 -3.92
C ARG A 82 21.03 -14.28 -3.63
N GLY A 83 21.04 -13.23 -4.47
CA GLY A 83 21.95 -12.09 -4.35
C GLY A 83 21.34 -10.86 -3.67
N ALA A 84 20.05 -10.89 -3.34
CA ALA A 84 19.33 -9.71 -2.89
C ALA A 84 19.64 -9.32 -1.44
N ASP A 85 19.59 -8.03 -1.15
CA ASP A 85 19.75 -7.47 0.20
C ASP A 85 18.38 -7.31 0.89
N PHE A 86 17.33 -7.09 0.09
CA PHE A 86 15.95 -7.02 0.50
C PHE A 86 15.05 -7.65 -0.57
N ILE A 87 14.01 -8.37 -0.11
CA ILE A 87 13.09 -9.09 -0.99
C ILE A 87 11.67 -8.62 -0.70
N GLN A 88 10.92 -8.28 -1.75
CA GLN A 88 9.52 -7.91 -1.67
C GLN A 88 8.67 -8.79 -2.59
N GLU A 89 7.72 -9.49 -2.00
CA GLU A 89 6.74 -10.31 -2.70
C GLU A 89 5.43 -9.53 -2.91
N SER A 90 4.81 -9.67 -4.08
CA SER A 90 3.59 -8.97 -4.53
C SER A 90 2.74 -9.85 -5.47
N ALA A 91 2.74 -11.17 -5.25
CA ALA A 91 1.88 -12.12 -5.94
C ALA A 91 0.42 -12.03 -5.43
N PRO A 92 -0.55 -12.68 -6.13
CA PRO A 92 -1.97 -12.65 -5.78
C PRO A 92 -2.27 -13.01 -4.31
N GLU A 93 -3.38 -12.47 -3.81
CA GLU A 93 -3.84 -12.65 -2.43
C GLU A 93 -4.45 -14.05 -2.21
N ARG A 94 -3.60 -15.07 -2.27
CA ARG A 94 -3.94 -16.48 -2.12
C ARG A 94 -3.00 -17.15 -1.12
N LEU A 95 -3.57 -17.70 -0.05
CA LEU A 95 -2.80 -18.28 1.06
C LEU A 95 -1.89 -19.43 0.60
N ASP A 96 -2.44 -20.38 -0.16
CA ASP A 96 -1.72 -21.55 -0.68
C ASP A 96 -0.52 -21.16 -1.56
N LEU A 97 -0.73 -20.19 -2.45
CA LEU A 97 0.32 -19.64 -3.30
C LEU A 97 1.43 -18.97 -2.49
N LYS A 98 1.07 -18.10 -1.53
CA LYS A 98 2.06 -17.36 -0.74
C LYS A 98 2.85 -18.29 0.19
N LEU A 99 2.22 -19.31 0.75
CA LEU A 99 2.88 -20.37 1.52
C LEU A 99 4.03 -21.02 0.74
N ASP A 100 3.73 -21.54 -0.46
CA ASP A 100 4.73 -22.19 -1.32
C ASP A 100 5.81 -21.20 -1.80
N LEU A 101 5.39 -20.00 -2.20
CA LEU A 101 6.29 -18.97 -2.70
C LEU A 101 7.30 -18.53 -1.61
N HIS A 102 6.83 -18.27 -0.39
CA HIS A 102 7.71 -17.85 0.70
C HIS A 102 8.61 -18.97 1.22
N ALA A 103 8.19 -20.24 1.13
CA ALA A 103 9.09 -21.37 1.40
C ALA A 103 10.29 -21.37 0.43
N LYS A 104 10.03 -21.19 -0.88
CA LYS A 104 11.08 -21.11 -1.92
C LYS A 104 11.96 -19.87 -1.79
N ILE A 105 11.35 -18.70 -1.61
CA ILE A 105 12.07 -17.43 -1.42
C ILE A 105 13.04 -17.56 -0.24
N SER A 106 12.53 -17.97 0.92
CA SER A 106 13.30 -17.98 2.16
C SER A 106 14.42 -19.02 2.16
N ALA A 107 14.24 -20.16 1.49
CA ALA A 107 15.28 -21.18 1.32
C ALA A 107 16.45 -20.70 0.44
N ALA A 108 16.19 -19.84 -0.55
CA ALA A 108 17.21 -19.37 -1.50
C ALA A 108 17.84 -18.01 -1.12
N ALA A 109 17.20 -17.22 -0.25
CA ALA A 109 17.64 -15.90 0.17
C ALA A 109 18.84 -15.93 1.14
N LYS A 110 19.68 -14.89 1.12
CA LYS A 110 20.74 -14.66 2.14
C LYS A 110 20.14 -14.69 3.55
N PRO A 111 20.70 -15.41 4.54
CA PRO A 111 20.12 -15.52 5.88
C PRO A 111 19.82 -14.18 6.58
N GLU A 112 20.53 -13.11 6.22
CA GLU A 112 20.44 -11.78 6.82
C GLU A 112 19.50 -10.82 6.07
N ALA A 113 18.98 -11.22 4.90
CA ALA A 113 18.05 -10.39 4.12
C ALA A 113 16.64 -10.43 4.72
N ILE A 114 16.01 -9.25 4.82
CA ILE A 114 14.60 -9.14 5.19
C ILE A 114 13.73 -9.57 4.01
N ILE A 115 12.68 -10.34 4.30
CA ILE A 115 11.68 -10.79 3.34
C ILE A 115 10.35 -10.11 3.66
N GLY A 116 9.92 -9.23 2.77
CA GLY A 116 8.63 -8.53 2.81
C GLY A 116 7.58 -9.23 1.93
N SER A 117 6.32 -9.18 2.36
CA SER A 117 5.15 -9.46 1.52
C SER A 117 4.26 -8.23 1.45
N SER A 118 3.67 -7.98 0.28
CA SER A 118 2.68 -6.92 0.04
C SER A 118 1.24 -7.40 0.17
N THR A 119 1.01 -8.53 0.84
CA THR A 119 -0.33 -8.96 1.23
C THR A 119 -1.10 -7.82 1.90
N SER A 120 -2.40 -7.74 1.63
CA SER A 120 -3.32 -6.72 2.15
C SER A 120 -4.11 -7.22 3.36
N GLY A 121 -4.23 -8.54 3.55
CA GLY A 121 -5.03 -9.05 4.66
C GLY A 121 -4.69 -10.43 5.21
N LEU A 122 -3.81 -11.21 4.58
CA LEU A 122 -3.41 -12.52 5.12
C LEU A 122 -2.52 -12.34 6.35
N LEU A 123 -2.69 -13.22 7.33
CA LEU A 123 -1.90 -13.15 8.56
C LEU A 123 -0.47 -13.63 8.30
N PRO A 124 0.56 -12.85 8.68
CA PRO A 124 1.96 -13.26 8.51
C PRO A 124 2.26 -14.62 9.14
N SER A 125 1.65 -14.93 10.29
CA SER A 125 1.83 -16.24 10.93
C SER A 125 1.30 -17.42 10.12
N GLU A 126 0.35 -17.19 9.21
CA GLU A 126 -0.22 -18.22 8.35
C GLU A 126 0.65 -18.37 7.10
N PHE A 127 0.81 -17.32 6.28
CA PHE A 127 1.47 -17.49 4.99
C PHE A 127 3.00 -17.61 5.06
N TYR A 128 3.64 -17.26 6.19
CA TYR A 128 5.05 -17.57 6.46
C TYR A 128 5.25 -18.88 7.25
N GLU A 129 4.23 -19.71 7.45
CA GLU A 129 4.34 -20.93 8.27
C GLU A 129 5.47 -21.87 7.78
N SER A 130 5.62 -22.01 6.47
CA SER A 130 6.62 -22.88 5.85
C SER A 130 7.95 -22.17 5.49
N ALA A 131 8.14 -20.92 5.92
CA ALA A 131 9.35 -20.18 5.62
C ALA A 131 10.57 -20.68 6.43
N THR A 132 11.73 -20.70 5.78
CA THR A 132 13.03 -20.96 6.39
C THR A 132 13.58 -19.69 7.05
N HIS A 133 13.92 -19.77 8.33
CA HIS A 133 14.29 -18.58 9.13
C HIS A 133 13.18 -17.51 9.13
N PRO A 134 11.97 -17.82 9.63
CA PRO A 134 10.81 -16.91 9.61
C PRO A 134 11.00 -15.66 10.47
N GLU A 135 12.01 -15.62 11.33
CA GLU A 135 12.35 -14.48 12.18
C GLU A 135 12.68 -13.19 11.40
N ARG A 136 13.06 -13.29 10.13
CA ARG A 136 13.36 -12.16 9.23
C ARG A 136 12.22 -11.79 8.27
N CYS A 137 11.08 -12.46 8.40
CA CYS A 137 9.93 -12.28 7.53
C CYS A 137 8.98 -11.24 8.11
N VAL A 138 8.56 -10.27 7.30
CA VAL A 138 7.64 -9.19 7.65
C VAL A 138 6.60 -9.03 6.54
N VAL A 139 5.45 -8.45 6.87
CA VAL A 139 4.63 -7.76 5.88
C VAL A 139 5.16 -6.35 5.75
N GLY A 140 5.26 -5.88 4.52
CA GLY A 140 5.34 -4.46 4.20
C GLY A 140 4.29 -4.15 3.17
N HIS A 141 3.12 -3.78 3.66
CA HIS A 141 1.91 -3.54 2.89
C HIS A 141 1.88 -2.07 2.44
N PRO A 142 2.09 -1.79 1.14
CA PRO A 142 2.04 -0.43 0.60
C PRO A 142 0.63 -0.04 0.15
N PHE A 143 0.47 1.22 -0.27
CA PHE A 143 -0.76 1.70 -0.88
C PHE A 143 -0.52 2.10 -2.34
N ASN A 144 -1.48 1.81 -3.22
CA ASN A 144 -1.38 2.12 -4.65
C ASN A 144 -1.72 3.59 -4.94
N PRO A 145 -0.91 4.35 -5.71
CA PRO A 145 0.34 3.95 -6.35
C PRO A 145 1.54 3.89 -5.39
N VAL A 146 2.17 2.72 -5.31
CA VAL A 146 3.28 2.42 -4.38
C VAL A 146 4.45 3.38 -4.56
N TYR A 147 4.70 3.84 -5.78
CA TYR A 147 5.80 4.73 -6.12
C TYR A 147 5.60 6.19 -5.68
N LEU A 148 4.39 6.59 -5.26
CA LEU A 148 4.11 7.95 -4.76
C LEU A 148 3.61 7.97 -3.31
N LEU A 149 2.67 7.09 -2.96
CA LEU A 149 2.11 7.08 -1.62
C LEU A 149 3.16 6.62 -0.61
N PRO A 150 3.39 7.37 0.48
CA PRO A 150 4.51 7.09 1.37
C PRO A 150 4.20 5.98 2.39
N LEU A 151 2.94 5.72 2.74
CA LEU A 151 2.61 4.80 3.83
C LEU A 151 2.99 3.35 3.48
N VAL A 152 3.65 2.66 4.42
CA VAL A 152 3.79 1.19 4.40
C VAL A 152 3.49 0.65 5.79
N GLU A 153 2.55 -0.29 5.89
CA GLU A 153 2.27 -0.99 7.13
C GLU A 153 3.27 -2.14 7.29
N ILE A 154 3.99 -2.13 8.42
CA ILE A 154 4.92 -3.21 8.79
C ILE A 154 4.23 -4.09 9.82
N VAL A 155 4.06 -5.37 9.50
CA VAL A 155 3.40 -6.34 10.39
C VAL A 155 4.30 -7.56 10.57
N GLY A 156 4.58 -7.93 11.81
CA GLY A 156 5.26 -9.17 12.15
C GLY A 156 4.28 -10.30 12.43
N GLY A 157 4.68 -11.53 12.10
CA GLY A 157 4.00 -12.74 12.58
C GLY A 157 4.52 -13.15 13.95
N LYS A 158 3.98 -14.25 14.49
CA LYS A 158 4.36 -14.80 15.81
C LYS A 158 5.84 -15.15 15.95
N ARG A 159 6.52 -15.44 14.84
CA ARG A 159 7.94 -15.83 14.81
C ARG A 159 8.88 -14.71 14.36
N THR A 160 8.35 -13.58 13.91
CA THR A 160 9.16 -12.45 13.45
C THR A 160 9.94 -11.86 14.62
N ALA A 161 11.25 -11.67 14.42
CA ALA A 161 12.10 -11.02 15.41
C ALA A 161 11.79 -9.51 15.49
N PRO A 162 11.75 -8.91 16.69
CA PRO A 162 11.63 -7.46 16.85
C PRO A 162 12.69 -6.68 16.05
N GLU A 163 13.91 -7.20 15.97
CA GLU A 163 15.02 -6.60 15.21
C GLU A 163 14.74 -6.58 13.70
N ALA A 164 13.95 -7.54 13.18
CA ALA A 164 13.55 -7.57 11.77
C ALA A 164 12.55 -6.45 11.46
N ILE A 165 11.66 -6.13 12.40
CA ILE A 165 10.72 -5.01 12.29
C ILE A 165 11.49 -3.69 12.24
N GLU A 166 12.49 -3.50 13.11
CA GLU A 166 13.32 -2.30 13.09
C GLU A 166 14.17 -2.19 11.82
N ALA A 167 14.75 -3.30 11.36
CA ALA A 167 15.47 -3.34 10.09
C ALA A 167 14.55 -2.97 8.90
N ALA A 168 13.34 -3.53 8.86
CA ALA A 168 12.36 -3.21 7.83
C ALA A 168 11.97 -1.72 7.84
N LYS A 169 11.80 -1.10 9.02
CA LYS A 169 11.55 0.35 9.13
C LYS A 169 12.67 1.17 8.52
N VAL A 170 13.93 0.81 8.77
CA VAL A 170 15.09 1.50 8.20
C VAL A 170 15.10 1.38 6.68
N ILE A 171 14.91 0.16 6.15
CA ILE A 171 14.87 -0.11 4.71
C ILE A 171 13.75 0.69 4.03
N TYR A 172 12.52 0.60 4.54
CA TYR A 172 11.40 1.32 3.95
C TYR A 172 11.55 2.83 4.05
N THR A 173 12.11 3.35 5.14
CA THR A 173 12.42 4.78 5.27
C THR A 173 13.44 5.22 4.22
N ALA A 174 14.48 4.43 3.97
CA ALA A 174 15.48 4.70 2.93
C ALA A 174 14.88 4.68 1.50
N LEU A 175 13.81 3.91 1.30
CA LEU A 175 12.99 3.90 0.08
C LEU A 175 11.95 5.04 0.03
N GLY A 176 12.03 6.03 0.93
CA GLY A 176 11.11 7.17 0.95
C GLY A 176 9.69 6.81 1.41
N MET A 177 9.53 5.70 2.13
CA MET A 177 8.26 5.33 2.77
C MET A 177 8.20 5.89 4.21
N ARG A 178 6.97 6.03 4.73
CA ARG A 178 6.64 6.27 6.13
C ARG A 178 6.17 4.94 6.73
N PRO A 179 7.04 4.22 7.45
CA PRO A 179 6.67 2.94 8.05
C PRO A 179 5.70 3.12 9.21
N LEU A 180 4.61 2.36 9.20
CA LEU A 180 3.63 2.25 10.29
C LEU A 180 3.67 0.84 10.87
N HIS A 181 4.21 0.70 12.08
CA HIS A 181 4.28 -0.60 12.74
C HIS A 181 2.91 -1.02 13.30
N VAL A 182 2.33 -2.05 12.69
CA VAL A 182 1.12 -2.72 13.17
C VAL A 182 1.54 -3.71 14.25
N ARG A 183 1.33 -3.30 15.51
CA ARG A 183 1.88 -3.99 16.70
C ARG A 183 1.37 -5.42 16.90
N LYS A 184 0.23 -5.76 16.28
CA LYS A 184 -0.40 -7.07 16.41
C LYS A 184 -1.00 -7.44 15.05
N GLU A 185 -0.67 -8.63 14.56
CA GLU A 185 -1.30 -9.14 13.36
C GLU A 185 -2.84 -9.19 13.54
N VAL A 186 -3.53 -8.69 12.53
CA VAL A 186 -4.98 -8.67 12.44
C VAL A 186 -5.34 -8.70 10.95
N PRO A 187 -6.38 -9.44 10.52
CA PRO A 187 -6.76 -9.45 9.11
C PRO A 187 -7.11 -8.04 8.62
N GLY A 188 -6.53 -7.64 7.49
CA GLY A 188 -6.67 -6.30 6.89
C GLY A 188 -5.90 -5.18 7.62
N PHE A 189 -5.04 -5.53 8.59
CA PHE A 189 -4.17 -4.59 9.31
C PHE A 189 -4.89 -3.36 9.90
N ILE A 190 -4.40 -2.14 9.68
CA ILE A 190 -5.06 -0.92 10.18
C ILE A 190 -5.80 -0.23 9.04
N ALA A 191 -5.08 0.15 7.98
CA ALA A 191 -5.63 0.98 6.92
C ALA A 191 -6.68 0.23 6.09
N ASP A 192 -6.40 -1.00 5.67
CA ASP A 192 -7.35 -1.77 4.87
C ASP A 192 -8.64 -2.08 5.63
N ARG A 193 -8.59 -2.30 6.95
CA ARG A 193 -9.81 -2.40 7.76
C ARG A 193 -10.68 -1.15 7.70
N LEU A 194 -10.07 0.04 7.66
CA LEU A 194 -10.78 1.31 7.55
C LEU A 194 -11.34 1.51 6.14
N LEU A 195 -10.57 1.17 5.11
CA LEU A 195 -10.99 1.25 3.70
C LEU A 195 -12.12 0.27 3.41
N GLU A 196 -12.02 -0.96 3.90
CA GLU A 196 -13.05 -2.00 3.79
C GLU A 196 -14.37 -1.59 4.46
N ALA A 197 -14.30 -0.96 5.64
CA ALA A 197 -15.51 -0.47 6.31
C ALA A 197 -16.23 0.58 5.47
N LEU A 198 -15.49 1.52 4.86
CA LEU A 198 -16.06 2.51 3.95
C LEU A 198 -16.61 1.87 2.67
N TRP A 199 -15.87 0.93 2.09
CA TRP A 199 -16.26 0.25 0.85
C TRP A 199 -17.55 -0.55 1.01
N ARG A 200 -17.70 -1.29 2.10
CA ARG A 200 -18.91 -2.07 2.38
C ARG A 200 -20.14 -1.19 2.53
N GLU A 201 -20.00 -0.06 3.20
CA GLU A 201 -21.09 0.92 3.32
C GLU A 201 -21.44 1.52 1.95
N ALA A 202 -20.43 1.88 1.14
CA ALA A 202 -20.66 2.38 -0.21
C ALA A 202 -21.43 1.38 -1.08
N LEU A 203 -21.11 0.09 -0.99
CA LEU A 203 -21.84 -0.97 -1.69
C LEU A 203 -23.30 -1.07 -1.25
N HIS A 204 -23.59 -0.94 0.05
CA HIS A 204 -24.98 -0.90 0.54
C HIS A 204 -25.74 0.30 -0.01
N LEU A 205 -25.13 1.49 -0.01
CA LEU A 205 -25.76 2.70 -0.53
C LEU A 205 -26.10 2.59 -2.02
N VAL A 206 -25.26 1.92 -2.82
CA VAL A 206 -25.57 1.61 -4.23
C VAL A 206 -26.68 0.55 -4.32
N ASN A 207 -26.52 -0.56 -3.61
CA ASN A 207 -27.44 -1.69 -3.64
C ASN A 207 -28.88 -1.28 -3.28
N ASP A 208 -29.02 -0.41 -2.29
CA ASP A 208 -30.30 0.05 -1.78
C ASP A 208 -30.85 1.26 -2.57
N GLY A 209 -30.14 1.70 -3.61
CA GLY A 209 -30.53 2.81 -4.48
C GLY A 209 -30.50 4.18 -3.80
N VAL A 210 -29.72 4.33 -2.73
CA VAL A 210 -29.58 5.58 -1.97
C VAL A 210 -28.76 6.61 -2.74
N ALA A 211 -27.70 6.17 -3.42
CA ALA A 211 -26.81 7.03 -4.18
C ALA A 211 -26.09 6.28 -5.30
N THR A 212 -25.70 7.00 -6.35
CA THR A 212 -24.78 6.51 -7.38
C THR A 212 -23.33 6.48 -6.89
N THR A 213 -22.45 5.75 -7.58
CA THR A 213 -21.01 5.73 -7.25
C THR A 213 -20.39 7.12 -7.29
N GLY A 214 -20.82 7.98 -8.23
CA GLY A 214 -20.37 9.36 -8.34
C GLY A 214 -20.78 10.23 -7.15
N GLU A 215 -22.02 10.12 -6.67
CA GLU A 215 -22.50 10.88 -5.52
C GLU A 215 -21.80 10.44 -4.22
N ILE A 216 -21.56 9.14 -4.06
CA ILE A 216 -20.79 8.60 -2.93
C ILE A 216 -19.34 9.11 -2.98
N ASP A 217 -18.71 9.08 -4.16
CA ASP A 217 -17.37 9.64 -4.34
C ASP A 217 -17.34 11.14 -4.04
N ASP A 218 -18.35 11.91 -4.43
CA ASP A 218 -18.45 13.35 -4.17
C ASP A 218 -18.54 13.66 -2.66
N ALA A 219 -19.26 12.84 -1.90
CA ALA A 219 -19.31 12.95 -0.45
C ALA A 219 -17.92 12.80 0.20
N ILE A 220 -17.03 11.99 -0.39
CA ILE A 220 -15.64 11.86 0.04
C ILE A 220 -14.78 12.99 -0.52
N ARG A 221 -14.79 13.22 -1.83
CA ARG A 221 -13.93 14.20 -2.53
C ARG A 221 -14.14 15.62 -2.03
N PHE A 222 -15.39 16.01 -1.76
CA PHE A 222 -15.74 17.37 -1.32
C PHE A 222 -16.04 17.46 0.18
N GLY A 223 -16.14 16.32 0.88
CA GLY A 223 -16.34 16.25 2.33
C GLY A 223 -15.06 15.85 3.07
N ALA A 224 -15.02 14.61 3.54
CA ALA A 224 -13.99 14.17 4.47
C ALA A 224 -12.60 14.00 3.83
N GLY A 225 -12.53 13.68 2.54
CA GLY A 225 -11.28 13.41 1.82
C GLY A 225 -10.31 14.59 1.79
N LEU A 226 -10.81 15.83 1.65
CA LEU A 226 -9.97 17.04 1.65
C LEU A 226 -9.16 17.15 2.94
N ARG A 227 -9.82 16.98 4.09
CA ARG A 227 -9.16 17.06 5.41
C ARG A 227 -8.33 15.81 5.75
N TRP A 228 -8.75 14.63 5.28
CA TRP A 228 -8.02 13.38 5.52
C TRP A 228 -6.63 13.36 4.86
N SER A 229 -6.41 14.16 3.82
CA SER A 229 -5.09 14.26 3.16
C SER A 229 -3.99 14.82 4.07
N PHE A 230 -4.33 15.57 5.12
CA PHE A 230 -3.37 16.16 6.06
C PHE A 230 -3.71 15.94 7.55
N MET A 231 -4.90 15.44 7.86
CA MET A 231 -5.36 15.22 9.22
C MET A 231 -6.22 13.97 9.34
N GLY A 232 -5.74 12.98 10.10
CA GLY A 232 -6.48 11.75 10.35
C GLY A 232 -7.71 11.92 11.24
N THR A 233 -8.57 10.90 11.27
CA THR A 233 -9.88 10.89 11.94
C THR A 233 -9.85 11.41 13.38
N PHE A 234 -8.93 10.92 14.20
CA PHE A 234 -8.89 11.28 15.62
C PHE A 234 -8.54 12.74 15.86
N LEU A 235 -7.59 13.31 15.12
CA LEU A 235 -7.24 14.72 15.29
C LEU A 235 -8.35 15.62 14.74
N THR A 236 -8.96 15.25 13.60
CA THR A 236 -10.14 15.93 13.06
C THR A 236 -11.28 15.99 14.08
N TYR A 237 -11.60 14.88 14.74
CA TYR A 237 -12.66 14.85 15.75
C TYR A 237 -12.26 15.52 17.07
N THR A 238 -10.96 15.61 17.36
CA THR A 238 -10.47 16.39 18.49
C THR A 238 -10.79 17.87 18.27
N LEU A 239 -10.56 18.39 17.05
CA LEU A 239 -10.95 19.76 16.69
C LEU A 239 -12.48 19.96 16.70
N ALA A 240 -13.24 18.95 16.27
CA ALA A 240 -14.70 19.01 16.32
C ALA A 240 -15.25 19.05 17.77
N GLY A 241 -14.47 18.63 18.76
CA GLY A 241 -14.79 18.77 20.18
C GLY A 241 -14.52 20.17 20.77
N GLY A 242 -14.03 21.13 19.97
CA GLY A 242 -13.64 22.47 20.42
C GLY A 242 -12.48 22.44 21.42
N ASP A 243 -12.36 23.48 22.26
CA ASP A 243 -11.27 23.60 23.25
C ASP A 243 -11.25 22.45 24.28
N ALA A 244 -12.39 21.80 24.50
CA ALA A 244 -12.52 20.64 25.38
C ALA A 244 -12.08 19.31 24.71
N GLY A 245 -11.80 19.36 23.40
CA GLY A 245 -11.15 18.31 22.63
C GLY A 245 -11.92 16.99 22.56
N MET A 246 -11.17 15.90 22.37
CA MET A 246 -11.73 14.57 22.12
C MET A 246 -12.66 14.07 23.24
N ARG A 247 -12.40 14.43 24.51
CA ARG A 247 -13.27 14.00 25.62
C ARG A 247 -14.68 14.56 25.47
N HIS A 248 -14.80 15.82 25.08
CA HIS A 248 -16.10 16.45 24.83
C HIS A 248 -16.78 15.81 23.62
N PHE A 249 -16.06 15.66 22.50
CA PHE A 249 -16.57 15.00 21.30
C PHE A 249 -17.13 13.61 21.61
N MET A 250 -16.37 12.77 22.33
CA MET A 250 -16.81 11.42 22.70
C MET A 250 -18.00 11.42 23.64
N SER A 251 -18.12 12.40 24.55
CA SER A 251 -19.26 12.51 25.46
C SER A 251 -20.54 12.92 24.73
N GLN A 252 -20.41 13.82 23.76
CA GLN A 252 -21.52 14.34 22.95
C GLN A 252 -22.01 13.32 21.93
N PHE A 253 -21.10 12.71 21.16
CA PHE A 253 -21.44 11.83 20.03
C PHE A 253 -21.36 10.33 20.36
N GLY A 254 -20.77 9.95 21.49
CA GLY A 254 -20.69 8.55 21.93
C GLY A 254 -22.03 7.80 21.95
N PRO A 255 -23.15 8.40 22.40
CA PRO A 255 -24.46 7.76 22.33
C PRO A 255 -24.90 7.38 20.91
N ALA A 256 -24.51 8.17 19.90
CA ALA A 256 -24.88 7.93 18.51
C ALA A 256 -24.19 6.69 17.91
N LEU A 257 -23.06 6.24 18.47
CA LEU A 257 -22.35 5.04 18.02
C LEU A 257 -23.16 3.74 18.19
N LYS A 258 -24.25 3.78 18.98
CA LYS A 258 -25.17 2.65 19.16
C LYS A 258 -26.29 2.62 18.12
N LEU A 259 -26.43 3.67 17.32
CA LEU A 259 -27.46 3.75 16.31
C LEU A 259 -27.04 2.91 15.10
N PRO A 260 -27.98 2.16 14.47
CA PRO A 260 -27.67 1.27 13.36
C PRO A 260 -27.59 2.05 12.04
N TRP A 261 -26.70 3.03 11.96
CA TRP A 261 -26.57 3.91 10.80
C TRP A 261 -25.78 3.34 9.64
N THR A 262 -24.92 2.35 9.90
CA THR A 262 -24.02 1.77 8.90
C THR A 262 -23.93 0.25 9.04
N TYR A 263 -23.49 -0.40 7.97
CA TYR A 263 -23.39 -1.85 7.85
C TYR A 263 -21.93 -2.28 7.67
N LEU A 264 -21.44 -3.14 8.58
CA LEU A 264 -20.09 -3.70 8.51
C LEU A 264 -19.97 -5.00 7.68
N PRO A 265 -20.99 -5.88 7.63
CA PRO A 265 -21.04 -6.94 6.64
C PRO A 265 -21.33 -6.34 5.26
N ALA A 266 -20.65 -6.81 4.21
CA ALA A 266 -20.95 -6.41 2.83
C ALA A 266 -22.35 -6.90 2.40
N PRO A 267 -23.02 -6.23 1.44
CA PRO A 267 -24.18 -6.82 0.78
C PRO A 267 -23.75 -8.06 -0.02
N GLU A 268 -24.72 -8.89 -0.39
CA GLU A 268 -24.47 -9.97 -1.36
C GLU A 268 -24.07 -9.35 -2.71
N LEU A 269 -22.92 -9.75 -3.25
CA LEU A 269 -22.46 -9.32 -4.58
C LEU A 269 -23.26 -10.05 -5.67
N THR A 270 -24.47 -9.56 -5.91
CA THR A 270 -25.31 -10.01 -7.02
C THR A 270 -24.81 -9.45 -8.36
N ASP A 271 -25.10 -10.14 -9.47
CA ASP A 271 -24.79 -9.64 -10.82
C ASP A 271 -25.35 -8.22 -11.03
N LYS A 272 -26.57 -7.96 -10.53
CA LYS A 272 -27.19 -6.64 -10.59
C LYS A 272 -26.34 -5.57 -9.89
N LEU A 273 -25.89 -5.83 -8.66
CA LEU A 273 -25.07 -4.86 -7.91
C LEU A 273 -23.73 -4.61 -8.62
N ILE A 274 -23.13 -5.66 -9.18
CA ILE A 274 -21.91 -5.55 -9.98
C ILE A 274 -22.16 -4.64 -11.19
N ASP A 275 -23.23 -4.90 -11.95
CA ASP A 275 -23.62 -4.10 -13.11
C ASP A 275 -23.89 -2.64 -12.74
N ASP A 276 -24.62 -2.37 -11.65
CA ASP A 276 -24.90 -1.01 -11.17
C ASP A 276 -23.59 -0.24 -10.85
N VAL A 277 -22.63 -0.89 -10.20
CA VAL A 277 -21.31 -0.30 -9.90
C VAL A 277 -20.49 -0.11 -11.17
N VAL A 278 -20.52 -1.05 -12.11
CA VAL A 278 -19.83 -0.95 -13.41
C VAL A 278 -20.39 0.20 -14.23
N ASP A 279 -21.72 0.35 -14.28
CA ASP A 279 -22.37 1.44 -15.02
C ASP A 279 -22.04 2.80 -14.39
N GLY A 280 -22.12 2.90 -13.06
CA GLY A 280 -21.76 4.12 -12.34
C GLY A 280 -20.31 4.54 -12.57
N THR A 281 -19.37 3.60 -12.44
CA THR A 281 -17.95 3.88 -12.66
C THR A 281 -17.61 4.15 -14.13
N SER A 282 -18.33 3.53 -15.07
CA SER A 282 -18.21 3.82 -16.51
C SER A 282 -18.66 5.24 -16.84
N ALA A 283 -19.75 5.70 -16.22
CA ALA A 283 -20.19 7.10 -16.34
C ALA A 283 -19.15 8.08 -15.79
N GLN A 284 -18.50 7.75 -14.67
CA GLN A 284 -17.42 8.57 -14.08
C GLN A 284 -16.15 8.59 -14.93
N LEU A 285 -15.79 7.44 -15.53
CA LEU A 285 -14.66 7.30 -16.44
C LEU A 285 -14.83 8.18 -17.67
N GLY A 286 -16.05 8.21 -18.23
CA GLY A 286 -16.37 8.93 -19.46
C GLY A 286 -15.48 8.47 -20.61
N GLU A 287 -14.94 9.42 -21.39
CA GLU A 287 -14.08 9.13 -22.55
C GLU A 287 -12.59 8.93 -22.20
N ARG A 288 -12.23 9.00 -20.93
CA ARG A 288 -10.82 8.97 -20.51
C ARG A 288 -10.31 7.53 -20.45
N SER A 289 -9.08 7.33 -20.89
CA SER A 289 -8.40 6.05 -20.65
C SER A 289 -7.95 5.94 -19.18
N ILE A 290 -7.83 4.70 -18.69
CA ILE A 290 -7.25 4.42 -17.35
C ILE A 290 -5.87 5.07 -17.19
N ALA A 291 -4.99 4.95 -18.20
CA ALA A 291 -3.66 5.55 -18.15
C ALA A 291 -3.71 7.10 -18.06
N ALA A 292 -4.72 7.74 -18.65
CA ALA A 292 -4.89 9.19 -18.50
C ALA A 292 -5.35 9.57 -17.08
N LEU A 293 -6.26 8.78 -16.48
CA LEU A 293 -6.67 8.97 -15.09
C LEU A 293 -5.55 8.68 -14.10
N GLU A 294 -4.70 7.69 -14.36
CA GLU A 294 -3.51 7.42 -13.55
C GLU A 294 -2.56 8.62 -13.56
N ARG A 295 -2.28 9.22 -14.73
CA ARG A 295 -1.46 10.43 -14.81
C ARG A 295 -2.09 11.62 -14.08
N TYR A 296 -3.40 11.81 -14.23
CA TYR A 296 -4.14 12.84 -13.49
C TYR A 296 -4.06 12.63 -11.97
N ARG A 297 -4.27 11.39 -11.51
CA ARG A 297 -4.14 11.00 -10.10
C ARG A 297 -2.73 11.29 -9.59
N ASP A 298 -1.71 10.87 -10.32
CA ASP A 298 -0.31 11.02 -9.92
C ASP A 298 0.09 12.50 -9.81
N ASP A 299 -0.26 13.31 -10.81
CA ASP A 299 -0.02 14.76 -10.78
C ASP A 299 -0.74 15.44 -9.61
N THR A 300 -1.98 15.03 -9.33
CA THR A 300 -2.78 15.55 -8.21
C THR A 300 -2.17 15.12 -6.87
N LEU A 301 -1.74 13.86 -6.73
CA LEU A 301 -1.10 13.36 -5.51
C LEU A 301 0.19 14.14 -5.22
N LEU A 302 1.02 14.40 -6.23
CA LEU A 302 2.22 15.22 -6.07
C LEU A 302 1.88 16.64 -5.59
N ALA A 303 0.87 17.26 -6.19
CA ALA A 303 0.43 18.61 -5.78
C ALA A 303 -0.10 18.64 -4.33
N VAL A 304 -0.88 17.62 -3.92
CA VAL A 304 -1.38 17.50 -2.54
C VAL A 304 -0.21 17.30 -1.57
N LEU A 305 0.72 16.38 -1.86
CA LEU A 305 1.88 16.12 -1.02
C LEU A 305 2.71 17.40 -0.80
N GLU A 306 2.95 18.17 -1.86
CA GLU A 306 3.67 19.44 -1.78
C GLU A 306 2.90 20.50 -0.99
N ALA A 307 1.59 20.63 -1.22
CA ALA A 307 0.75 21.57 -0.47
C ALA A 307 0.75 21.26 1.04
N VAL A 308 0.62 19.98 1.40
CA VAL A 308 0.67 19.53 2.80
C VAL A 308 2.05 19.81 3.41
N LYS A 309 3.13 19.49 2.68
CA LYS A 309 4.50 19.77 3.13
C LYS A 309 4.73 21.27 3.37
N SER A 310 4.38 22.11 2.40
CA SER A 310 4.52 23.55 2.48
C SER A 310 3.69 24.15 3.62
N SER A 311 2.43 23.72 3.78
CA SER A 311 1.56 24.19 4.87
C SER A 311 2.12 23.79 6.24
N LYS A 312 2.54 22.53 6.40
CA LYS A 312 3.17 22.07 7.65
C LYS A 312 4.40 22.90 8.02
N GLN A 313 5.27 23.20 7.04
CA GLN A 313 6.44 24.06 7.27
C GLN A 313 6.05 25.46 7.75
N THR A 314 5.02 26.09 7.17
CA THR A 314 4.50 27.39 7.63
C THR A 314 4.02 27.34 9.08
N HIS A 315 3.49 26.20 9.53
CA HIS A 315 2.99 26.00 10.89
C HIS A 315 4.01 25.35 11.85
N GLY A 316 5.28 25.24 11.46
CA GLY A 316 6.33 24.66 12.31
C GLY A 316 6.20 23.15 12.54
N MET A 317 5.46 22.45 11.68
CA MET A 317 5.30 20.99 11.69
C MET A 317 6.18 20.36 10.61
N SER A 318 6.69 19.15 10.87
CA SER A 318 7.38 18.36 9.87
C SER A 318 6.41 17.48 9.08
N PHE A 319 6.76 17.13 7.84
CA PHE A 319 5.91 16.25 7.02
C PHE A 319 5.70 14.86 7.67
N GLY A 320 6.71 14.37 8.40
CA GLY A 320 6.70 13.10 9.10
C GLY A 320 5.95 13.06 10.43
N GLU A 321 5.61 14.21 11.01
CA GLU A 321 4.70 14.35 12.17
C GLU A 321 3.26 14.27 11.68
#